data_AF-A0AAV8Z8N1-F1
#
_entry.id   AF-A0AAV8Z8N1-F1
#
_cell.length_a   1.000
_cell.length_b   1.000
_cell.length_c   1.000
_cell.angle_alpha   90.00
_cell.angle_beta   90.00
_cell.angle_gamma   90.00
#
_symmetry.space_group_name_H-M   'P 1'
#
loop_
_entity.id
_entity.type
_entity.pdbx_description
1 polymer ?
#
loop_
_entity_poly.entity_id
_entity_poly.type
_entity_poly.pdbx_seq_one_letter_code
_entity_poly.pdbx_strand_id
1 'polypeptide(L)'
;MLSKLNVFKRKNKPPPTARPPPAPAAPHGSRPMKFPYTFTAKVVQFPFKFYFKNNWIYRYYCFAFVACLPVFLYIQRLSNTPSNKEKWAAIQRKEHEELAHRFE
;
A
#
# COMPACT_ATOMS: atom_id res chain seq x y z
N MET A 1 4.69 42.88 -69.67
CA MET A 1 4.58 43.66 -68.40
C MET A 1 3.81 42.91 -67.28
N LEU A 2 3.81 41.57 -67.24
CA LEU A 2 2.92 40.77 -66.34
C LEU A 2 3.67 39.89 -65.30
N SER A 3 5.00 39.91 -65.26
CA SER A 3 5.79 39.07 -64.33
C SER A 3 5.81 39.58 -62.88
N LYS A 4 5.61 40.88 -62.66
CA LYS A 4 5.71 41.49 -61.32
C LYS A 4 4.45 41.33 -60.45
N LEU A 5 3.32 40.92 -61.01
CA LEU A 5 2.07 40.74 -60.26
C LEU A 5 2.00 39.39 -59.52
N ASN A 6 2.63 38.35 -60.07
CA ASN A 6 2.63 37.00 -59.49
C ASN A 6 3.57 36.82 -58.28
N VAL A 7 4.56 37.70 -58.13
CA VAL A 7 5.47 37.71 -56.97
C VAL A 7 4.77 38.31 -55.74
N PHE A 8 3.94 39.33 -55.93
CA PHE A 8 3.25 40.01 -54.84
C PHE A 8 2.15 39.16 -54.19
N LYS A 9 1.48 38.30 -54.97
CA LYS A 9 0.43 37.40 -54.47
C LYS A 9 0.95 36.24 -53.60
N ARG A 10 2.26 35.93 -53.65
CA ARG A 10 2.87 34.88 -52.81
C ARG A 10 3.18 35.34 -51.38
N LYS A 11 3.38 36.65 -51.14
CA LYS A 11 3.83 37.17 -49.84
C LYS A 11 2.70 37.32 -48.80
N ASN A 12 1.44 37.21 -49.21
CA ASN A 12 0.26 37.34 -48.34
C ASN A 12 -0.54 36.04 -48.19
N LYS A 13 0.08 34.87 -48.42
CA LYS A 13 -0.57 33.60 -48.09
C LYS A 13 -0.44 33.39 -46.58
N PRO A 14 -1.55 33.31 -45.82
CA PRO A 14 -1.44 32.99 -44.40
C PRO A 14 -0.70 31.65 -44.27
N PRO A 15 0.20 31.51 -43.27
CA PRO A 15 0.92 30.27 -43.06
C PRO A 15 -0.10 29.13 -42.96
N PRO A 16 0.17 27.94 -43.53
CA PRO A 16 -0.71 26.79 -43.36
C PRO A 16 -0.82 26.54 -41.86
N THR A 17 -1.95 26.97 -41.30
CA THR A 17 -2.47 26.72 -39.96
C THR A 17 -1.39 26.27 -39.00
N ALA A 18 -0.87 27.23 -38.23
CA ALA A 18 -0.20 26.92 -36.97
C ALA A 18 -0.97 25.77 -36.33
N ARG A 19 -0.30 24.62 -36.18
CA ARG A 19 -0.84 23.56 -35.32
C ARG A 19 -1.23 24.28 -34.04
N PRO A 20 -2.45 24.08 -33.49
CA PRO A 20 -2.74 24.64 -32.19
C PRO A 20 -1.56 24.28 -31.28
N PRO A 21 -1.04 25.23 -30.47
CA PRO A 21 0.04 24.90 -29.55
C PRO A 21 -0.37 23.61 -28.85
N PRO A 22 0.51 22.59 -28.74
CA PRO A 22 0.15 21.37 -28.03
C PRO A 22 -0.41 21.83 -26.69
N ALA A 23 -1.66 21.43 -26.41
CA ALA A 23 -2.30 21.76 -25.14
C ALA A 23 -1.29 21.55 -24.02
N PRO A 24 -1.17 22.46 -23.04
CA PRO A 24 -0.14 22.37 -22.01
C PRO A 24 -0.15 20.94 -21.50
N ALA A 25 0.98 20.24 -21.69
CA ALA A 25 1.10 18.83 -21.35
C ALA A 25 0.53 18.69 -19.95
N ALA A 26 -0.65 18.05 -19.85
CA ALA A 26 -1.33 17.88 -18.58
C ALA A 26 -0.30 17.33 -17.60
N PRO A 27 -0.17 17.89 -16.40
CA PRO A 27 0.86 17.48 -15.46
C PRO A 27 0.86 15.95 -15.40
N HIS A 28 2.01 15.34 -15.70
CA HIS A 28 2.20 13.89 -15.74
C HIS A 28 2.15 13.29 -14.33
N GLY A 29 1.03 13.50 -13.64
CA GLY A 29 0.80 13.13 -12.27
C GLY A 29 -0.67 13.35 -11.94
N SER A 30 -1.36 12.25 -11.65
CA SER A 30 -2.74 12.20 -11.13
C SER A 30 -3.86 12.23 -12.17
N ARG A 31 -3.92 11.22 -13.03
CA ARG A 31 -5.23 10.66 -13.34
C ARG A 31 -5.64 9.79 -12.15
N PRO A 32 -6.62 10.18 -11.32
CA PRO A 32 -7.05 9.35 -10.22
C PRO A 32 -7.59 8.02 -10.77
N MET A 33 -7.38 6.95 -10.01
CA MET A 33 -7.88 5.62 -10.37
C MET A 33 -9.40 5.67 -10.52
N LYS A 34 -9.96 4.97 -11.53
CA LYS A 34 -11.41 5.03 -11.85
C LYS A 34 -12.30 4.62 -10.67
N PHE A 35 -11.82 3.70 -9.83
CA PHE A 35 -12.54 3.19 -8.67
C PHE A 35 -11.75 3.42 -7.36
N PRO A 36 -11.72 4.67 -6.84
CA PRO A 36 -10.88 5.07 -5.70
C PRO A 36 -11.35 4.54 -4.33
N TYR A 37 -12.30 3.62 -4.31
CA TYR A 37 -12.90 3.04 -3.11
C TYR A 37 -12.63 1.54 -2.99
N THR A 38 -12.06 0.92 -4.03
CA THR A 38 -11.60 -0.46 -3.92
C THR A 38 -10.43 -0.53 -2.95
N PHE A 39 -10.30 -1.66 -2.27
CA PHE A 39 -9.22 -1.87 -1.31
C PHE A 39 -7.84 -1.66 -1.96
N THR A 40 -7.66 -2.14 -3.19
CA THR A 40 -6.42 -1.95 -3.95
C THR A 40 -6.17 -0.49 -4.32
N ALA A 41 -7.22 0.28 -4.67
CA ALA A 41 -7.08 1.69 -4.96
C ALA A 41 -6.64 2.49 -3.74
N LYS A 42 -7.15 2.15 -2.54
CA LYS A 42 -6.73 2.77 -1.29
C LYS A 42 -5.23 2.52 -1.05
N VAL A 43 -4.77 1.29 -1.20
CA VAL A 43 -3.34 0.95 -1.04
C VAL A 43 -2.46 1.74 -2.01
N VAL A 44 -2.81 1.82 -3.29
CA VAL A 44 -2.02 2.58 -4.28
C VAL A 44 -2.03 4.08 -4.02
N GLN A 45 -3.15 4.61 -3.51
CA GLN A 45 -3.28 6.03 -3.16
C GLN A 45 -2.62 6.37 -1.82
N PHE A 46 -2.42 5.40 -0.93
CA PHE A 46 -1.75 5.62 0.35
C PHE A 46 -0.26 5.92 0.09
N PRO A 47 0.23 7.13 0.44
CA PRO A 47 1.63 7.48 0.23
C PRO A 47 2.50 6.83 1.31
N PHE A 48 2.67 5.51 1.26
CA PHE A 48 3.44 4.75 2.25
C PHE A 48 4.85 5.31 2.44
N LYS A 49 5.51 5.66 1.33
CA LYS A 49 6.86 6.26 1.35
C LYS A 49 6.91 7.60 2.09
N PHE A 50 5.83 8.38 2.06
CA PHE A 50 5.73 9.64 2.80
C PHE A 50 5.60 9.38 4.31
N TYR A 51 4.71 8.46 4.70
CA TYR A 51 4.53 8.11 6.11
C TYR A 51 5.76 7.46 6.74
N PHE A 52 6.47 6.58 6.02
CA PHE A 52 7.72 5.98 6.52
C PHE A 52 8.85 6.99 6.72
N LYS A 53 8.88 8.08 5.93
CA LYS A 53 9.90 9.13 6.09
C LYS A 53 9.52 10.14 7.17
N ASN A 54 8.25 10.56 7.21
CA ASN A 54 7.82 11.66 8.07
C ASN A 54 7.37 11.20 9.46
N ASN A 55 6.91 9.95 9.61
CA ASN A 55 6.41 9.44 10.87
C ASN A 55 7.39 8.41 11.46
N TRP A 56 8.04 8.83 12.55
CA TRP A 56 8.98 8.01 13.31
C TRP A 56 8.35 6.72 13.85
N ILE A 57 7.04 6.73 14.14
CA ILE A 57 6.32 5.58 14.73
C ILE A 57 6.49 4.33 13.86
N TYR A 58 6.34 4.44 12.54
CA TYR A 58 6.38 3.29 11.63
C TYR A 58 7.80 2.73 11.49
N ARG A 59 8.82 3.58 11.65
CA ARG A 59 10.22 3.13 11.63
C ARG A 59 10.50 2.29 12.87
N TYR A 60 10.19 2.81 14.05
CA TYR A 60 10.44 2.12 15.31
C TYR A 60 9.50 0.94 15.55
N TYR A 61 8.27 0.96 15.02
CA TYR A 61 7.34 -0.15 15.16
C TYR A 61 7.87 -1.43 14.50
N CYS A 62 8.42 -1.34 13.28
CA CYS A 62 9.05 -2.48 12.63
C CYS A 62 10.25 -3.02 13.42
N PHE A 63 11.11 -2.14 13.94
CA PHE A 63 12.24 -2.56 14.77
C PHE A 63 11.79 -3.20 16.09
N ALA A 64 10.80 -2.62 16.76
CA ALA A 64 10.24 -3.16 17.98
C ALA A 64 9.61 -4.54 17.74
N PHE A 65 8.88 -4.72 16.63
CA PHE A 65 8.27 -6.00 16.29
C PHE A 65 9.33 -7.08 16.06
N VAL A 66 10.41 -6.75 15.34
CA VAL A 66 11.54 -7.66 15.12
C VAL A 66 12.27 -7.98 16.43
N ALA A 67 12.44 -7.00 17.32
CA ALA A 67 13.06 -7.20 18.63
C ALA A 67 12.18 -8.02 19.59
N CYS A 68 10.86 -7.92 19.50
CA CYS A 68 9.93 -8.66 20.36
C CYS A 68 9.74 -10.11 19.90
N LEU A 69 9.91 -10.39 18.60
CA LEU A 69 9.82 -11.73 18.02
C LEU A 69 10.65 -12.80 18.76
N PRO A 70 11.96 -12.63 19.02
CA PRO A 70 12.75 -13.62 19.75
C PRO A 70 12.30 -13.79 21.21
N VAL A 71 11.82 -12.71 21.86
CA VAL A 71 11.29 -12.77 23.23
C VAL A 71 10.04 -13.64 23.28
N PHE A 72 9.11 -13.45 22.34
CA PHE A 72 7.91 -14.27 22.27
C PHE A 72 8.21 -15.72 21.91
N LEU A 73 9.14 -15.97 20.99
CA LEU A 73 9.57 -17.34 20.65
C LEU A 73 10.19 -18.05 21.85
N TYR A 74 10.97 -17.32 22.67
CA TYR A 74 11.54 -17.86 23.90
C TYR A 74 10.47 -18.25 24.91
N ILE A 75 9.51 -17.36 25.17
CA ILE A 75 8.38 -17.63 26.07
C ILE A 75 7.55 -18.81 25.54
N GLN A 76 7.27 -18.84 24.24
CA GLN A 76 6.54 -19.93 23.60
C GLN A 76 7.26 -21.28 23.77
N ARG A 77 8.59 -21.31 23.67
CA ARG A 77 9.39 -22.53 23.89
C ARG A 77 9.31 -23.01 25.34
N LEU A 78 9.37 -22.10 26.31
CA LEU A 78 9.24 -22.43 27.73
C LEU A 78 7.86 -23.00 28.07
N SER A 79 6.80 -22.38 27.54
CA SER A 79 5.43 -22.86 27.74
C SER A 79 5.18 -24.22 27.09
N ASN A 80 5.82 -24.51 25.95
CA ASN A 80 5.60 -25.73 25.16
C ASN A 80 6.51 -26.91 25.52
N THR A 81 7.16 -26.89 26.68
CA THR A 81 7.93 -28.04 27.18
C THR A 81 7.02 -29.26 27.38
N PRO A 82 7.53 -30.50 27.13
CA PRO A 82 6.71 -31.72 27.19
C PRO A 82 6.08 -31.93 28.57
N SER A 83 6.82 -31.62 29.65
CA SER A 83 6.29 -31.69 31.03
C SER A 83 5.11 -30.74 31.28
N ASN A 84 5.14 -29.52 30.73
CA ASN A 84 4.02 -28.59 30.89
C ASN A 84 2.79 -29.02 30.09
N LYS A 85 2.99 -29.61 28.91
CA LYS A 85 1.90 -30.17 28.10
C LYS A 85 1.23 -31.35 28.80
N GLU A 86 2.00 -32.23 29.41
CA GLU A 86 1.47 -33.38 30.18
C GLU A 86 0.67 -32.92 31.39
N LYS A 87 1.18 -31.94 32.15
CA LYS A 87 0.46 -31.34 33.28
C LYS A 87 -0.84 -30.69 32.83
N TRP A 88 -0.81 -29.92 31.73
CA TRP A 88 -1.99 -29.30 31.16
C TRP A 88 -3.03 -30.34 30.71
N ALA A 89 -2.60 -31.41 30.04
CA ALA A 89 -3.47 -32.51 29.62
C ALA A 89 -4.07 -33.29 30.81
N ALA A 90 -3.36 -33.38 31.94
CA ALA A 90 -3.89 -33.98 33.17
C ALA A 90 -4.93 -33.08 33.84
N ILE A 91 -4.71 -31.75 33.87
CA ILE A 91 -5.67 -30.78 34.39
C ILE A 91 -6.95 -30.80 33.53
N GLN A 92 -6.80 -30.74 32.20
CA GLN A 92 -7.94 -30.78 31.28
C GLN A 92 -8.77 -32.06 31.42
N ARG A 93 -8.14 -33.22 31.63
CA ARG A 93 -8.85 -34.48 31.88
C ARG A 93 -9.70 -34.41 33.15
N LYS A 94 -9.14 -33.91 34.25
CA LYS A 94 -9.86 -33.72 35.51
C LYS A 94 -11.01 -32.73 35.37
N GLU A 95 -10.79 -31.60 34.71
CA GLU A 95 -11.83 -30.61 34.45
C GLU A 95 -12.97 -31.20 33.59
N HIS A 96 -12.65 -32.03 32.60
CA HIS A 96 -13.64 -32.70 31.77
C HIS A 96 -14.47 -33.72 32.56
N GLU A 97 -13.82 -34.49 33.45
CA GLU A 97 -14.48 -35.43 34.35
C GLU A 97 -15.37 -34.70 35.36
N GLU A 98 -14.89 -33.61 35.96
CA GLU A 98 -15.67 -32.77 36.88
C GLU A 98 -16.87 -32.10 36.18
N LEU A 99 -16.69 -31.64 34.93
CA LEU A 99 -17.79 -31.08 34.13
C LEU A 99 -18.80 -32.17 33.76
N ALA A 100 -18.34 -33.36 33.34
CA ALA A 100 -19.24 -34.48 33.05
C ALA A 100 -20.08 -34.85 34.28
N HIS A 101 -19.45 -34.97 35.45
CA HIS A 101 -20.17 -35.24 36.71
C HIS A 101 -21.02 -34.06 37.21
N ARG A 102 -20.72 -32.82 36.84
CA ARG A 102 -21.52 -31.63 37.22
C ARG A 102 -22.82 -31.52 36.43
N PHE A 103 -22.87 -32.07 35.22
CA PHE A 103 -24.01 -31.97 34.31
C PHE A 103 -24.82 -33.27 34.18
N GLU A 104 -24.52 -34.28 35.00
CA GLU A 104 -25.36 -35.46 35.29
C GLU A 104 -26.29 -35.20 36.48
#